data_AF-H2XXX7-F1
#
_entry.id   AF-H2XXX7-F1
#
_cell.length_a   1.000
_cell.length_b   1.000
_cell.length_c   1.000
_cell.angle_alpha   90.00
_cell.angle_beta   90.00
_cell.angle_gamma   90.00
#
_symmetry.space_group_name_H-M   'P 1'
#
loop_
_entity.id
_entity.type
_entity.pdbx_description
1 polymer ?
#
loop_
_entity_poly.entity_id
_entity_poly.type
_entity_poly.pdbx_seq_one_letter_code
_entity_poly.pdbx_strand_id
1 'polypeptide(L)'
;MTADTGPTVDHTLGTPYGVYLLMEASTPQVEGDMARLFSVRLDNSVPRCLQFFYHMRAKTPTGMGSIKVIQYWNSDYNYELWEDHSTYGDQWVEAMVDLPNNVTQDDMFVIRIQAYVGSSAYADIAIDDINLMLGVCPYVPTAPPDCAYYCDPSNPSTSVCIPAASVCDFNIDCPVDGIDEINCEY
;
A
#
# COMPACT_ATOMS: atom_id res chain seq x y z
N MET A 1 -2.16 -16.12 19.90
CA MET A 1 -1.49 -14.81 19.86
C MET A 1 0.00 -15.00 20.05
N THR A 2 0.76 -15.00 18.97
CA THR A 2 2.21 -14.77 18.97
C THR A 2 2.48 -13.47 19.69
N ALA A 3 3.22 -13.55 20.80
CA ALA A 3 3.33 -12.46 21.76
C ALA A 3 4.06 -11.19 21.25
N ASP A 4 4.55 -11.13 20.00
CA ASP A 4 5.52 -10.10 19.60
C ASP A 4 5.41 -9.56 18.15
N THR A 5 4.49 -10.04 17.31
CA THR A 5 4.47 -9.67 15.87
C THR A 5 3.20 -8.98 15.38
N GLY A 6 2.10 -9.03 16.14
CA GLY A 6 0.94 -8.17 15.89
C GLY A 6 1.16 -6.74 16.40
N PRO A 7 0.36 -5.76 15.91
CA PRO A 7 0.33 -4.42 16.46
C PRO A 7 -0.02 -4.44 17.96
N THR A 8 0.57 -3.54 18.75
CA THR A 8 0.20 -3.37 20.16
C THR A 8 -1.02 -2.47 20.36
N VAL A 9 -1.35 -1.67 19.34
CA VAL A 9 -2.47 -0.72 19.31
C VAL A 9 -3.08 -0.68 17.91
N ASP A 10 -4.35 -0.31 17.84
CA ASP A 10 -5.04 -0.04 16.57
C ASP A 10 -4.47 1.20 15.88
N HIS A 11 -4.82 1.37 14.60
CA HIS A 11 -4.45 2.56 13.87
C HIS A 11 -5.32 3.76 14.27
N THR A 12 -6.63 3.56 14.46
CA THR A 12 -7.59 4.65 14.68
C THR A 12 -7.30 5.48 15.94
N LEU A 13 -7.13 4.81 17.09
CA LEU A 13 -6.91 5.47 18.37
C LEU A 13 -5.43 5.53 18.76
N GLY A 14 -4.61 4.60 18.27
CA GLY A 14 -3.23 4.44 18.73
C GLY A 14 -3.17 4.05 20.21
N THR A 15 -4.23 3.42 20.73
CA THR A 15 -4.32 3.01 22.14
C THR A 15 -4.66 1.53 22.27
N PRO A 16 -4.38 0.89 23.43
CA PRO A 16 -4.76 -0.50 23.67
C PRO A 16 -6.27 -0.78 23.72
N TYR A 17 -7.10 0.27 23.64
CA TYR A 17 -8.56 0.16 23.71
C TYR A 17 -9.22 0.14 22.32
N GLY A 18 -8.45 0.32 21.26
CA GLY A 18 -8.93 0.22 19.89
C GLY A 18 -9.07 -1.21 19.41
N VAL A 19 -9.57 -1.37 18.19
CA VAL A 19 -9.86 -2.68 17.58
C VAL A 19 -9.38 -2.71 16.15
N TYR A 20 -8.82 -3.83 15.73
CA TYR A 20 -8.38 -4.09 14.36
C TYR A 20 -8.63 -5.56 14.00
N LEU A 21 -8.55 -5.89 12.72
CA LEU A 21 -8.63 -7.27 12.26
C LEU A 21 -7.22 -7.85 12.16
N LEU A 22 -7.02 -9.05 12.71
CA LEU A 22 -5.74 -9.74 12.74
C LEU A 22 -5.84 -11.10 12.03
N MET A 23 -4.93 -11.32 11.09
CA MET A 23 -4.56 -12.65 10.62
C MET A 23 -3.30 -13.06 11.38
N GLU A 24 -3.48 -13.99 12.32
CA GLU A 24 -2.40 -14.58 13.09
C GLU A 24 -1.75 -15.71 12.28
N ALA A 25 -0.42 -15.65 12.13
CA ALA A 25 0.34 -16.64 11.35
C ALA A 25 0.83 -17.82 12.19
N SER A 26 0.66 -17.77 13.51
CA SER A 26 1.20 -18.76 14.43
C SER A 26 0.42 -20.08 14.41
N THR A 27 0.91 -21.10 15.12
CA THR A 27 0.24 -22.41 15.19
C THR A 27 -1.21 -22.26 15.68
N PRO A 28 -2.22 -22.88 15.02
CA PRO A 28 -2.10 -24.01 14.09
C PRO A 28 -1.98 -23.67 12.60
N GLN A 29 -1.84 -22.39 12.23
CA GLN A 29 -1.72 -22.00 10.83
C GLN A 29 -0.42 -22.53 10.20
N VAL A 30 -0.49 -22.84 8.91
CA VAL A 30 0.64 -23.29 8.08
C VAL A 30 0.78 -22.44 6.83
N GLU A 31 1.96 -22.47 6.22
CA GLU A 31 2.24 -21.75 4.97
C GLU A 31 1.18 -22.04 3.90
N GLY A 32 0.63 -20.98 3.31
CA GLY A 32 -0.43 -21.05 2.31
C GLY A 32 -1.86 -21.04 2.87
N ASP A 33 -2.04 -21.16 4.20
CA ASP A 33 -3.33 -20.84 4.82
C ASP A 33 -3.73 -19.39 4.51
N MET A 34 -5.02 -19.13 4.39
CA MET A 34 -5.46 -17.81 3.96
C MET A 34 -6.82 -17.41 4.55
N ALA A 35 -6.87 -16.15 4.97
CA ALA A 35 -8.07 -15.47 5.41
C ALA A 35 -8.61 -14.57 4.28
N ARG A 36 -9.95 -14.45 4.19
CA ARG A 36 -10.61 -13.63 3.18
C ARG A 36 -11.65 -12.73 3.83
N LEU A 37 -11.52 -11.43 3.62
CA LEU A 37 -12.54 -10.44 3.96
C LEU A 37 -13.25 -10.03 2.66
N PHE A 38 -14.58 -10.07 2.69
CA PHE A 38 -15.43 -9.68 1.57
C PHE A 38 -16.21 -8.42 1.91
N SER A 39 -16.26 -7.46 0.99
CA SER A 39 -17.19 -6.33 1.09
C SER A 39 -18.63 -6.77 0.81
N VAL A 40 -19.56 -5.84 1.02
CA VAL A 40 -20.88 -5.90 0.37
C VAL A 40 -20.73 -5.86 -1.16
N ARG A 41 -21.79 -6.24 -1.88
CA ARG A 41 -21.84 -6.01 -3.34
C ARG A 41 -21.87 -4.52 -3.64
N LEU A 42 -21.00 -4.10 -4.54
CA LEU A 42 -20.82 -2.72 -4.99
C LEU A 42 -21.21 -2.62 -6.45
N ASP A 43 -21.81 -1.51 -6.84
CA ASP A 43 -22.02 -1.22 -8.25
C ASP A 43 -20.69 -0.88 -8.96
N ASN A 44 -20.59 -1.36 -10.19
CA ASN A 44 -19.46 -1.20 -11.10
C ASN A 44 -19.63 0.02 -12.04
N SER A 45 -20.57 0.91 -11.73
CA SER A 45 -20.93 2.03 -12.61
C SER A 45 -19.90 3.15 -12.61
N VAL A 46 -19.15 3.27 -11.51
CA VAL A 46 -18.15 4.32 -11.28
C VAL A 46 -16.88 3.71 -10.69
N PRO A 47 -15.69 4.27 -11.01
CA PRO A 47 -14.45 3.89 -10.35
C PRO A 47 -14.51 4.24 -8.86
N ARG A 48 -13.74 3.51 -8.05
CA ARG A 48 -13.65 3.70 -6.60
C ARG A 48 -12.20 3.61 -6.14
N CYS A 49 -11.92 4.17 -4.98
CA CYS A 49 -10.64 4.04 -4.30
C CYS A 49 -10.85 3.31 -2.98
N LEU A 50 -10.20 2.16 -2.82
CA LEU A 50 -10.11 1.47 -1.55
C LEU A 50 -8.90 2.03 -0.80
N GLN A 51 -9.14 2.60 0.38
CA GLN A 51 -8.11 3.04 1.32
C GLN A 51 -8.19 2.15 2.56
N PHE A 52 -7.07 1.68 3.07
CA PHE A 52 -7.01 0.97 4.34
C PHE A 52 -5.61 1.05 4.93
N PHE A 53 -5.52 0.84 6.23
CA PHE A 53 -4.25 0.71 6.92
C PHE A 53 -3.96 -0.77 7.16
N TYR A 54 -2.70 -1.15 6.98
CA TYR A 54 -2.23 -2.50 7.21
C TYR A 54 -0.91 -2.49 7.97
N HIS A 55 -0.70 -3.52 8.77
CA HIS A 55 0.54 -3.75 9.51
C HIS A 55 1.03 -5.14 9.15
N MET A 56 2.27 -5.19 8.65
CA MET A 56 2.93 -6.43 8.26
C MET A 56 4.30 -6.47 8.91
N ARG A 57 4.44 -7.38 9.87
CA ARG A 57 5.66 -7.50 10.66
C ARG A 57 6.06 -8.96 10.80
N ALA A 58 7.25 -9.24 10.28
CA ALA A 58 7.95 -10.50 10.51
C ALA A 58 9.15 -10.31 11.45
N LYS A 59 9.46 -11.33 12.28
CA LYS A 59 10.72 -11.36 13.07
C LYS A 59 11.97 -11.44 12.20
N THR A 60 11.85 -12.00 10.99
CA THR A 60 12.92 -12.13 10.01
C THR A 60 12.53 -11.41 8.72
N PRO A 61 13.49 -10.91 7.92
CA PRO A 61 13.19 -10.29 6.62
C PRO A 61 12.55 -11.25 5.60
N THR A 62 12.66 -12.56 5.84
CA THR A 62 12.10 -13.62 4.99
C THR A 62 10.96 -14.33 5.70
N GLY A 63 10.07 -14.95 4.91
CA GLY A 63 8.94 -15.74 5.40
C GLY A 63 7.71 -14.92 5.79
N MET A 64 7.66 -13.64 5.38
CA MET A 64 6.45 -12.84 5.44
C MET A 64 5.35 -13.48 4.57
N GLY A 65 4.11 -13.38 5.04
CA GLY A 65 2.94 -13.67 4.23
C GLY A 65 2.68 -12.62 3.15
N SER A 66 1.49 -12.66 2.57
CA SER A 66 1.07 -11.64 1.60
C SER A 66 -0.34 -11.14 1.85
N ILE A 67 -0.62 -9.93 1.40
CA ILE A 67 -1.96 -9.36 1.36
C ILE A 67 -2.29 -8.94 -0.07
N LYS A 68 -3.49 -9.27 -0.55
CA LYS A 68 -3.98 -8.95 -1.89
C LYS A 68 -5.32 -8.23 -1.84
N VAL A 69 -5.54 -7.30 -2.76
CA VAL A 69 -6.85 -6.72 -3.05
C VAL A 69 -7.31 -7.20 -4.41
N ILE A 70 -8.49 -7.82 -4.43
CA ILE A 70 -9.06 -8.41 -5.63
C ILE A 70 -10.46 -7.84 -5.85
N GLN A 71 -10.71 -7.38 -7.07
CA GLN A 71 -12.05 -7.08 -7.54
C GLN A 71 -12.67 -8.39 -8.07
N TYR A 72 -13.68 -8.90 -7.36
CA TYR A 72 -14.17 -10.26 -7.54
C TYR A 72 -15.64 -10.28 -7.97
N TRP A 73 -15.93 -10.93 -9.10
CA TRP A 73 -17.30 -11.21 -9.56
C TRP A 73 -17.65 -12.68 -9.33
N ASN A 74 -16.80 -13.57 -9.82
CA ASN A 74 -16.92 -15.02 -9.68
C ASN A 74 -15.54 -15.69 -9.89
N SER A 75 -15.51 -17.03 -9.89
CA SER A 75 -14.27 -17.81 -10.05
C SER A 75 -13.51 -17.50 -11.33
N ASP A 76 -14.23 -17.20 -12.41
CA ASP A 76 -13.66 -17.09 -13.76
C ASP A 76 -13.32 -15.64 -14.10
N TYR A 77 -13.89 -14.70 -13.34
CA TYR A 77 -13.85 -13.27 -13.60
C TYR A 77 -13.49 -12.51 -12.32
N ASN A 78 -12.21 -12.17 -12.19
CA ASN A 78 -11.68 -11.33 -11.13
C ASN A 78 -10.36 -10.67 -11.56
N TYR A 79 -10.03 -9.55 -10.94
CA TYR A 79 -8.80 -8.80 -11.18
C TYR A 79 -8.04 -8.64 -9.87
N GLU A 80 -6.80 -9.12 -9.82
CA GLU A 80 -5.86 -8.79 -8.76
C GLU A 80 -5.34 -7.37 -9.03
N LEU A 81 -5.62 -6.44 -8.13
CA LEU A 81 -5.37 -5.02 -8.34
C LEU A 81 -4.13 -4.54 -7.58
N TRP A 82 -3.86 -5.15 -6.43
CA TRP A 82 -2.75 -4.79 -5.56
C TRP A 82 -2.34 -5.99 -4.72
N GLU A 83 -1.04 -6.10 -4.45
CA GLU A 83 -0.47 -7.12 -3.60
C GLU A 83 0.80 -6.59 -2.91
N ASP A 84 1.02 -7.01 -1.67
CA ASP A 84 2.24 -6.75 -0.93
C ASP A 84 2.71 -7.99 -0.16
N HIS A 85 4.03 -8.16 -0.11
CA HIS A 85 4.76 -9.25 0.55
C HIS A 85 5.84 -8.71 1.51
N SER A 86 5.89 -7.39 1.69
CA SER A 86 6.94 -6.71 2.42
C SER A 86 6.72 -6.78 3.93
N THR A 87 7.78 -6.56 4.69
CA THR A 87 7.71 -6.33 6.13
C THR A 87 8.16 -4.91 6.41
N TYR A 88 7.35 -4.15 7.12
CA TYR A 88 7.62 -2.73 7.43
C TYR A 88 8.07 -2.52 8.87
N GLY A 89 8.24 -3.60 9.63
CA GLY A 89 8.51 -3.50 11.06
C GLY A 89 7.25 -3.14 11.84
N ASP A 90 7.41 -2.46 12.98
CA ASP A 90 6.29 -2.17 13.88
C ASP A 90 5.60 -0.86 13.55
N GLN A 91 4.98 -0.78 12.37
CA GLN A 91 4.25 0.41 11.93
C GLN A 91 3.06 0.04 11.04
N TRP A 92 2.04 0.90 11.12
CA TRP A 92 0.93 0.89 10.18
C TRP A 92 1.34 1.59 8.89
N VAL A 93 0.98 1.00 7.76
CA VAL A 93 1.21 1.51 6.42
C VAL A 93 -0.14 1.73 5.74
N GLU A 94 -0.26 2.81 4.99
CA GLU A 94 -1.45 3.11 4.22
C GLU A 94 -1.38 2.47 2.83
N ALA A 95 -2.46 1.81 2.43
CA ALA A 95 -2.67 1.35 1.06
C ALA A 95 -3.82 2.11 0.41
N MET A 96 -3.60 2.55 -0.82
CA MET A 96 -4.63 3.12 -1.70
C MET A 96 -4.66 2.31 -2.99
N VAL A 97 -5.82 1.70 -3.28
CA VAL A 97 -5.99 0.78 -4.41
C VAL A 97 -7.13 1.25 -5.30
N ASP A 98 -6.80 1.55 -6.56
CA ASP A 98 -7.76 1.89 -7.59
C ASP A 98 -8.62 0.68 -7.95
N LEU A 99 -9.94 0.86 -7.87
CA LEU A 99 -10.96 -0.09 -8.32
C LEU A 99 -11.56 0.46 -9.62
N PRO A 100 -11.08 0.03 -10.79
CA PRO A 100 -11.58 0.53 -12.07
C PRO A 100 -13.02 0.08 -12.31
N ASN A 101 -13.79 0.92 -13.01
CA ASN A 101 -15.06 0.50 -13.58
C ASN A 101 -14.79 -0.35 -14.82
N ASN A 102 -15.31 -1.58 -14.83
CA ASN A 102 -15.11 -2.50 -15.95
C ASN A 102 -16.42 -2.74 -16.72
N VAL A 103 -16.66 -1.95 -17.76
CA VAL A 103 -17.95 -1.87 -18.49
C VAL A 103 -18.33 -3.18 -19.20
N THR A 104 -17.38 -4.11 -19.36
CA THR A 104 -17.60 -5.40 -20.02
C THR A 104 -18.07 -6.52 -19.07
N GLN A 105 -18.18 -6.24 -17.76
CA GLN A 105 -18.50 -7.23 -16.73
C GLN A 105 -19.82 -6.91 -16.02
N ASP A 106 -20.28 -7.81 -15.14
CA ASP A 106 -21.51 -7.63 -14.37
C ASP A 106 -21.53 -6.26 -13.69
N ASP A 107 -22.74 -5.73 -13.50
CA ASP A 107 -22.98 -4.42 -12.92
C ASP A 107 -22.56 -4.37 -11.44
N MET A 108 -22.27 -5.52 -10.82
CA MET A 108 -21.86 -5.61 -9.42
C MET A 108 -20.65 -6.51 -9.17
N PHE A 109 -19.76 -6.07 -8.28
CA PHE A 109 -18.61 -6.85 -7.79
C PHE A 109 -18.53 -6.81 -6.26
N VAL A 110 -17.64 -7.63 -5.69
CA VAL A 110 -17.21 -7.49 -4.28
C VAL A 110 -15.71 -7.24 -4.24
N ILE A 111 -15.27 -6.43 -3.28
CA ILE A 111 -13.86 -6.31 -2.93
C ILE A 111 -13.52 -7.50 -2.05
N ARG A 112 -12.43 -8.19 -2.38
CA ARG A 112 -11.90 -9.30 -1.61
C ARG A 112 -10.48 -8.99 -1.18
N ILE A 113 -10.30 -8.71 0.11
CA ILE A 113 -8.98 -8.58 0.73
C ILE A 113 -8.59 -9.98 1.21
N GLN A 114 -7.45 -10.49 0.73
CA GLN A 114 -6.94 -11.81 1.07
C GLN A 114 -5.60 -11.70 1.75
N ALA A 115 -5.44 -12.37 2.88
CA ALA A 115 -4.17 -12.46 3.58
C ALA A 115 -3.71 -13.91 3.59
N TYR A 116 -2.46 -14.17 3.22
CA TYR A 116 -1.83 -15.48 3.16
C TYR A 116 -0.77 -15.61 4.25
N VAL A 117 -0.75 -16.76 4.92
CA VAL A 117 0.29 -17.13 5.87
C VAL A 117 1.57 -17.49 5.11
N GLY A 118 2.67 -16.84 5.46
CA GLY A 118 4.00 -17.13 4.93
C GLY A 118 4.64 -18.36 5.60
N SER A 119 5.91 -18.61 5.31
CA SER A 119 6.66 -19.72 5.91
C SER A 119 7.07 -19.46 7.38
N SER A 120 6.96 -18.22 7.87
CA SER A 120 7.26 -17.86 9.25
C SER A 120 6.01 -17.83 10.12
N ALA A 121 6.04 -18.54 11.24
CA ALA A 121 5.00 -18.46 12.28
C ALA A 121 5.02 -17.13 13.07
N TYR A 122 5.96 -16.24 12.78
CA TYR A 122 6.12 -14.92 13.41
C TYR A 122 6.04 -13.82 12.35
N ALA A 123 4.96 -13.84 11.57
CA ALA A 123 4.71 -12.94 10.45
C ALA A 123 3.22 -12.61 10.37
N ASP A 124 2.75 -11.78 11.30
CA ASP A 124 1.33 -11.45 11.41
C ASP A 124 0.94 -10.34 10.42
N ILE A 125 -0.32 -10.35 9.98
CA ILE A 125 -0.90 -9.29 9.14
C ILE A 125 -2.13 -8.74 9.85
N ALA A 126 -2.16 -7.44 10.09
CA ALA A 126 -3.33 -6.75 10.60
C ALA A 126 -3.84 -5.71 9.58
N ILE A 127 -5.14 -5.45 9.61
CA ILE A 127 -5.77 -4.37 8.84
C ILE A 127 -6.70 -3.57 9.73
N ASP A 128 -6.82 -2.29 9.43
CA ASP A 128 -7.64 -1.33 10.15
C ASP A 128 -8.11 -0.19 9.23
N ASP A 129 -9.06 0.62 9.69
CA ASP A 129 -9.50 1.87 9.03
C ASP A 129 -9.83 1.71 7.53
N ILE A 130 -10.61 0.68 7.18
CA ILE A 130 -11.01 0.41 5.80
C ILE A 130 -12.06 1.42 5.35
N ASN A 131 -11.74 2.18 4.30
CA ASN A 131 -12.59 3.21 3.72
C ASN A 131 -12.72 3.03 2.20
N LEU A 132 -13.88 3.38 1.66
CA LEU A 132 -14.17 3.28 0.24
C LEU A 132 -14.68 4.62 -0.28
N MET A 133 -13.89 5.23 -1.16
CA MET A 133 -14.18 6.52 -1.76
C MET A 133 -14.63 6.36 -3.21
N LEU A 134 -15.42 7.32 -3.70
CA LEU A 134 -15.80 7.40 -5.11
C LEU A 134 -14.68 8.06 -5.92
N GLY A 135 -14.44 7.58 -7.13
CA GLY A 135 -13.39 8.08 -8.02
C GLY A 135 -12.09 7.28 -7.92
N VAL A 136 -11.08 7.73 -8.65
CA VAL A 136 -9.72 7.19 -8.56
C VAL A 136 -9.08 7.61 -7.23
N CYS A 137 -8.11 6.84 -6.76
CA CYS A 137 -7.36 7.18 -5.57
C CYS A 137 -6.65 8.51 -5.74
N PRO A 138 -6.63 9.36 -4.70
CA PRO A 138 -5.80 10.55 -4.74
C PRO A 138 -4.37 10.07 -4.92
N TYR A 139 -3.66 10.67 -5.89
CA TYR A 139 -2.23 10.47 -6.00
C TYR A 139 -1.58 11.03 -4.75
N VAL A 140 -1.33 10.16 -3.77
CA VAL A 140 -0.42 10.45 -2.68
C VAL A 140 0.93 9.95 -3.17
N PRO A 141 1.87 10.83 -3.55
CA PRO A 141 3.22 10.38 -3.79
C PRO A 141 3.66 9.63 -2.53
N THR A 142 3.95 8.34 -2.68
CA THR A 142 4.42 7.47 -1.62
C THR A 142 5.83 7.90 -1.28
N ALA A 143 5.98 8.56 -0.13
CA ALA A 143 7.07 9.49 0.17
C ALA A 143 6.94 10.78 -0.67
N PRO A 144 7.55 11.92 -0.26
CA PRO A 144 7.77 12.98 -1.24
C PRO A 144 8.39 12.28 -2.47
N PRO A 145 8.21 12.78 -3.71
CA PRO A 145 9.17 12.40 -4.74
C PRO A 145 10.54 12.56 -4.07
N ASP A 146 11.55 11.74 -4.36
CA ASP A 146 12.90 12.18 -4.05
C ASP A 146 13.01 13.59 -4.67
N CYS A 147 12.73 14.61 -3.86
CA CYS A 147 12.40 15.95 -4.26
C CYS A 147 13.25 16.75 -3.31
N ALA A 148 14.53 16.54 -3.54
CA ALA A 148 15.60 17.16 -2.80
C ALA A 148 15.95 18.49 -3.46
N TYR A 149 15.60 18.66 -4.74
CA TYR A 149 16.01 19.81 -5.52
C TYR A 149 14.90 20.28 -6.49
N TYR A 150 14.52 21.54 -6.37
CA TYR A 150 13.67 22.23 -7.34
C TYR A 150 14.55 22.99 -8.33
N CYS A 151 14.33 22.75 -9.62
CA CYS A 151 15.06 23.43 -10.70
C CYS A 151 14.85 24.96 -10.73
N ASP A 152 13.81 25.45 -10.05
CA ASP A 152 13.55 26.86 -9.77
C ASP A 152 13.10 27.02 -8.30
N PRO A 153 14.03 27.30 -7.38
CA PRO A 153 13.72 27.52 -5.97
C PRO A 153 12.82 28.74 -5.71
N SER A 154 12.71 29.67 -6.67
CA SER A 154 11.90 30.88 -6.53
C SER A 154 10.41 30.64 -6.81
N ASN A 155 10.06 29.59 -7.56
CA ASN A 155 8.68 29.20 -7.84
C ASN A 155 8.46 27.67 -7.71
N PRO A 156 8.49 27.10 -6.50
CA PRO A 156 8.41 25.64 -6.29
C PRO A 156 7.10 25.02 -6.82
N SER A 157 6.00 25.78 -6.84
CA SER A 157 4.69 25.31 -7.30
C SER A 157 4.58 25.09 -8.81
N THR A 158 5.52 25.64 -9.59
CA THR A 158 5.56 25.52 -11.06
C THR A 158 6.86 24.93 -11.58
N SER A 159 7.77 24.55 -10.68
CA SER A 159 9.10 24.06 -11.00
C SER A 159 9.15 22.54 -11.10
N VAL A 160 10.04 22.03 -11.96
CA VAL A 160 10.37 20.61 -11.99
C VAL A 160 11.16 20.27 -10.72
N CYS A 161 10.71 19.25 -10.00
CA CYS A 161 11.43 18.71 -8.85
C CYS A 161 12.10 17.38 -9.22
N ILE A 162 13.35 17.20 -8.80
CA ILE A 162 14.18 16.03 -9.13
C ILE A 162 14.78 15.36 -7.87
N PRO A 163 15.15 14.08 -7.98
CA PRO A 163 15.87 13.33 -6.94
C PRO A 163 17.23 13.91 -6.58
N ALA A 164 17.66 13.72 -5.32
CA ALA A 164 19.03 14.05 -4.91
C ALA A 164 20.09 13.31 -5.74
N ALA A 165 19.77 12.09 -6.21
CA ALA A 165 20.64 11.28 -7.04
C ALA A 165 20.77 11.79 -8.48
N SER A 166 19.86 12.67 -8.91
CA SER A 166 19.84 13.37 -10.20
C SER A 166 20.49 14.76 -10.11
N VAL A 167 21.11 15.11 -8.99
CA VAL A 167 21.87 16.35 -8.84
C VAL A 167 23.35 15.98 -8.93
N CYS A 168 24.09 16.63 -9.84
CA CYS A 168 25.51 16.37 -10.06
C CYS A 168 25.80 14.93 -10.53
N ASP A 169 24.95 14.39 -11.39
CA ASP A 169 25.03 13.03 -11.93
C ASP A 169 25.50 13.00 -13.40
N PHE A 170 25.87 14.16 -13.94
CA PHE A 170 26.27 14.40 -15.33
C PHE A 170 25.15 14.24 -16.36
N ASN A 171 23.89 14.09 -15.93
CA ASN A 171 22.71 14.18 -16.79
C ASN A 171 22.01 15.52 -16.56
N ILE A 172 21.43 16.08 -17.63
CA ILE A 172 20.64 17.32 -17.51
C ILE A 172 19.20 16.90 -17.26
N ASP A 173 18.79 16.96 -15.99
CA ASP A 173 17.43 16.63 -15.56
C ASP A 173 16.60 17.90 -15.33
N CYS A 174 17.23 19.04 -15.05
CA CYS A 174 16.54 20.34 -15.04
C CYS A 174 16.34 20.92 -16.46
N PRO A 175 15.10 21.26 -16.87
CA PRO A 175 14.80 21.69 -18.24
C PRO A 175 15.31 23.10 -18.59
N VAL A 176 15.71 23.88 -17.58
CA VAL A 176 16.26 25.23 -17.75
C VAL A 176 17.72 25.19 -17.31
N ASP A 177 18.61 25.44 -18.27
CA ASP A 177 20.06 25.63 -18.11
C ASP A 177 20.85 24.48 -17.44
N GLY A 178 20.23 23.34 -17.10
CA GLY A 178 20.90 22.21 -16.44
C GLY A 178 21.51 22.60 -15.09
N ILE A 179 20.79 23.41 -14.33
CA ILE A 179 21.27 24.00 -13.07
C ILE A 179 21.65 22.96 -11.99
N ASP A 180 21.07 21.77 -12.09
CA ASP A 180 21.40 20.56 -11.34
C ASP A 180 22.87 20.13 -11.49
N GLU A 181 23.54 20.54 -12.58
CA GLU A 181 24.92 20.14 -12.90
C GLU A 181 25.96 21.28 -12.78
N ILE A 182 25.54 22.50 -12.43
CA ILE A 182 26.40 23.70 -12.54
C ILE A 182 27.20 23.99 -11.26
N ASN A 183 26.69 23.66 -10.07
CA ASN A 183 27.30 24.01 -8.78
C ASN A 183 27.69 22.78 -7.95
N CYS A 184 28.32 21.81 -8.62
CA CYS A 184 28.79 20.59 -8.01
C CYS A 184 30.20 20.80 -7.43
N GLU A 185 30.36 20.72 -6.12
CA GLU A 185 31.69 20.67 -5.49
C GLU A 185 32.24 19.24 -5.63
N TYR A 186 33.01 19.00 -6.70
CA TYR A 186 33.74 17.74 -6.92
C TYR A 186 35.11 17.72 -6.22
#